data_AF-A0A9P1JG08-F1
#
_entry.id   AF-A0A9P1JG08-F1
#
_cell.length_a   1.000
_cell.length_b   1.000
_cell.length_c   1.000
_cell.angle_alpha   90.00
_cell.angle_beta   90.00
_cell.angle_gamma   90.00
#
_symmetry.space_group_name_H-M   'P 1'
#
loop_
_entity.id
_entity.type
_entity.pdbx_description
1 polymer ?
#
loop_
_entity_poly.entity_id
_entity_poly.type
_entity_poly.pdbx_seq_one_letter_code
_entity_poly.pdbx_strand_id
1 'polypeptide(L)'
;MNSRGMIGYASERLVESDLLFQGIVVLNPSQPDLEYDLVAQIGNENFKIQVKTGKRKDDKVLVADIRKSASPRNPYKKLHYTKDDVDIFAITDPETRRVAYYPAGEVSREITFRFEKRKCRNGYAERLFNDFTDIKAAIEKLFSLQRIS
;
A
#
# COMPACT_ATOMS: atom_id res chain seq x y z
N MET A 1 10.90 -17.51 11.02
CA MET A 1 10.68 -16.06 10.78
C MET A 1 11.01 -15.27 12.03
N ASN A 2 11.64 -14.09 11.92
CA ASN A 2 11.77 -13.18 13.05
C ASN A 2 10.45 -12.41 13.26
N SER A 3 10.30 -11.70 14.38
CA SER A 3 9.06 -10.98 14.73
C SER A 3 8.63 -9.98 13.66
N ARG A 4 9.56 -9.30 13.00
CA ARG A 4 9.27 -8.37 11.89
C ARG A 4 8.75 -9.10 10.65
N GLY A 5 9.33 -10.24 10.30
CA GLY A 5 8.87 -11.08 9.20
C GLY A 5 7.46 -11.62 9.45
N MET A 6 7.15 -11.98 10.69
CA MET A 6 5.78 -12.40 11.08
C MET A 6 4.75 -11.29 10.90
N ILE A 7 5.09 -10.05 11.23
CA ILE A 7 4.21 -8.89 11.04
C ILE A 7 3.98 -8.63 9.55
N GLY A 8 5.03 -8.71 8.72
CA GLY A 8 4.91 -8.58 7.27
C GLY A 8 3.96 -9.62 6.68
N TYR A 9 4.19 -10.89 7.00
CA TYR A 9 3.32 -11.98 6.54
C TYR A 9 1.88 -11.85 7.04
N ALA A 10 1.66 -11.45 8.29
CA ALA A 10 0.32 -11.17 8.81
C ALA A 10 -0.35 -10.00 8.09
N SER A 11 0.42 -8.97 7.70
CA SER A 11 -0.07 -7.85 6.92
C SER A 11 -0.51 -8.30 5.53
N GLU A 12 0.24 -9.17 4.86
CA GLU A 12 -0.16 -9.74 3.56
C GLU A 12 -1.48 -10.50 3.66
N ARG A 13 -1.63 -11.37 4.67
CA ARG A 13 -2.88 -12.13 4.89
C ARG A 13 -4.06 -11.21 5.21
N LEU A 14 -3.81 -10.10 5.90
CA LEU A 14 -4.82 -9.09 6.17
C LEU A 14 -5.29 -8.42 4.88
N VAL A 15 -4.37 -8.02 4.00
CA VAL A 15 -4.71 -7.43 2.69
C VAL A 15 -5.46 -8.42 1.81
N GLU A 16 -4.98 -9.66 1.73
CA GLU A 16 -5.66 -10.73 1.00
C GLU A 16 -7.09 -10.91 1.50
N SER A 17 -7.31 -10.99 2.82
CA SER A 17 -8.65 -11.10 3.39
C SER A 17 -9.52 -9.89 3.09
N ASP A 18 -8.97 -8.68 3.18
CA ASP A 18 -9.72 -7.44 2.91
C ASP A 18 -10.17 -7.37 1.44
N LEU A 19 -9.28 -7.69 0.49
CA LEU A 19 -9.61 -7.78 -0.93
C LEU A 19 -10.71 -8.81 -1.21
N LEU A 20 -10.65 -9.98 -0.56
CA LEU A 20 -11.69 -11.01 -0.69
C LEU A 20 -13.04 -10.52 -0.16
N PHE A 21 -13.08 -9.79 0.96
CA PHE A 21 -14.30 -9.17 1.47
C PHE A 21 -14.84 -8.08 0.54
N GLN A 22 -13.98 -7.43 -0.25
CA GLN A 22 -14.39 -6.49 -1.30
C GLN A 22 -14.81 -7.18 -2.61
N GLY A 23 -14.82 -8.52 -2.65
CA GLY A 23 -15.21 -9.32 -3.81
C GLY A 23 -14.15 -9.35 -4.92
N ILE A 24 -12.88 -9.15 -4.57
CA ILE A 24 -11.76 -9.13 -5.51
C ILE A 24 -11.05 -10.48 -5.50
N VAL A 25 -10.74 -10.99 -6.70
CA VAL A 25 -9.91 -12.18 -6.86
C VAL A 25 -8.46 -11.83 -6.59
N VAL A 26 -7.80 -12.60 -5.72
CA VAL A 26 -6.40 -12.40 -5.35
C VAL A 26 -5.56 -13.54 -5.91
N LEU A 27 -4.51 -13.18 -6.65
CA LEU A 27 -3.51 -14.12 -7.15
C LEU A 27 -2.23 -13.96 -6.32
N ASN A 28 -1.77 -15.07 -5.75
CA ASN A 28 -0.55 -15.14 -4.95
C ASN A 28 0.63 -15.57 -5.85
N PRO A 29 1.63 -14.70 -6.09
CA PRO A 29 2.79 -15.07 -6.88
C PRO A 29 3.59 -16.21 -6.21
N SER A 30 3.99 -17.22 -6.99
CA SER A 30 4.76 -18.36 -6.47
C SER A 30 6.27 -18.11 -6.42
N GLN A 31 6.75 -17.05 -7.08
CA GLN A 31 8.17 -16.73 -7.13
C GLN A 31 8.57 -15.80 -5.98
N PRO A 32 9.67 -16.09 -5.27
CA PRO A 32 10.23 -15.16 -4.30
C PRO A 32 10.85 -13.94 -5.00
N ASP A 33 11.16 -12.91 -4.21
CA ASP A 33 11.93 -11.72 -4.62
C ASP A 33 11.27 -10.82 -5.68
N LEU A 34 9.95 -10.95 -5.87
CA LEU A 34 9.17 -9.98 -6.62
C LEU A 34 9.04 -8.66 -5.85
N GLU A 35 8.79 -7.57 -6.59
CA GLU A 35 8.60 -6.23 -6.02
C GLU A 35 7.17 -5.97 -5.53
N TYR A 36 6.31 -7.00 -5.56
CA TYR A 36 4.92 -6.97 -5.11
C TYR A 36 4.60 -8.30 -4.42
N ASP A 37 3.67 -8.26 -3.48
CA ASP A 37 3.33 -9.41 -2.65
C ASP A 37 2.08 -10.13 -3.18
N LEU A 38 1.15 -9.39 -3.78
CA LEU A 38 -0.15 -9.88 -4.24
C LEU A 38 -0.49 -9.28 -5.61
N VAL A 39 -1.41 -9.92 -6.33
CA VAL A 39 -2.05 -9.35 -7.53
C VAL A 39 -3.56 -9.37 -7.34
N ALA A 40 -4.20 -8.21 -7.50
CA ALA A 40 -5.65 -8.11 -7.55
C ALA A 40 -6.13 -8.21 -9.00
N GLN A 41 -7.05 -9.13 -9.27
CA GLN A 41 -7.71 -9.26 -10.57
C GLN A 41 -9.08 -8.59 -10.53
N ILE A 42 -9.26 -7.54 -11.34
CA ILE A 42 -10.50 -6.76 -11.41
C ILE A 42 -10.93 -6.69 -12.87
N GLY A 43 -12.03 -7.37 -13.19
CA GLY A 43 -12.42 -7.60 -14.59
C GLY A 43 -11.34 -8.43 -15.30
N ASN A 44 -10.82 -7.89 -16.40
CA ASN A 44 -9.78 -8.55 -17.21
C ASN A 44 -8.37 -8.00 -16.94
N GLU A 45 -8.21 -7.15 -15.92
CA GLU A 45 -6.95 -6.48 -15.61
C GLU A 45 -6.37 -6.98 -14.28
N ASN A 46 -5.04 -6.94 -14.21
CA ASN A 46 -4.26 -7.39 -13.06
C ASN A 46 -3.48 -6.20 -12.50
N PHE A 47 -3.59 -5.99 -11.19
CA PHE A 47 -2.93 -4.90 -10.47
C PHE A 47 -1.96 -5.46 -9.43
N LYS A 48 -0.68 -5.10 -9.54
CA LYS A 48 0.39 -5.50 -8.61
C LYS A 48 0.29 -4.70 -7.32
N ILE A 49 0.17 -5.40 -6.20
CA ILE A 49 0.02 -4.83 -4.87
C ILE A 49 1.25 -5.14 -4.04
N GLN A 50 1.93 -4.10 -3.56
CA GLN A 50 2.94 -4.22 -2.52
C GLN A 50 2.30 -3.87 -1.17
N VAL A 51 2.46 -4.76 -0.20
CA VAL A 51 2.00 -4.58 1.17
C VAL A 51 3.08 -3.87 1.98
N LYS A 52 2.66 -2.90 2.80
CA LYS A 52 3.50 -2.27 3.81
C LYS A 52 2.75 -2.18 5.13
N THR A 53 3.48 -2.41 6.21
CA THR A 53 2.96 -2.20 7.56
C THR A 53 3.12 -0.74 7.94
N GLY A 54 2.00 -0.07 8.23
CA GLY A 54 2.01 1.28 8.78
C GLY A 54 2.45 1.30 10.24
N LYS A 55 3.10 2.38 10.65
CA LYS A 55 3.47 2.66 12.03
C LYS A 55 2.64 3.84 12.53
N ARG A 56 1.90 3.64 13.62
CA ARG A 56 1.20 4.73 14.30
C ARG A 56 2.21 5.65 14.98
N LYS A 57 2.04 6.96 14.79
CA LYS A 57 2.76 7.99 15.59
C LYS A 57 1.99 8.30 16.88
N ASP A 58 0.67 8.26 16.78
CA ASP A 58 -0.31 8.41 17.85
C ASP A 58 -1.62 7.75 17.40
N ASP A 59 -2.69 7.85 18.21
CA ASP A 59 -4.01 7.30 17.88
C ASP A 59 -4.69 7.94 16.66
N LYS A 60 -4.12 9.02 16.11
CA LYS A 60 -4.71 9.83 15.04
C LYS A 60 -3.94 9.74 13.73
N VAL A 61 -2.69 9.27 13.74
CA VAL A 61 -1.77 9.34 12.60
C VAL A 61 -1.08 8.00 12.35
N LEU A 62 -1.21 7.51 11.12
CA LEU A 62 -0.49 6.34 10.60
C LEU A 62 0.53 6.80 9.54
N VAL A 63 1.75 6.29 9.63
CA VAL A 63 2.83 6.61 8.68
C VAL A 63 3.43 5.33 8.11
N ALA A 64 3.63 5.29 6.80
CA ALA A 64 4.25 4.16 6.12
C ALA A 64 5.38 4.61 5.20
N ASP A 65 6.52 3.92 5.31
CA ASP A 65 7.64 4.06 4.37
C ASP A 65 7.40 3.16 3.16
N ILE A 66 7.32 3.77 1.98
CA ILE A 66 7.09 3.07 0.71
C ILE A 66 8.38 2.82 -0.07
N ARG A 67 9.55 3.02 0.54
CA ARG A 67 10.82 2.63 -0.10
C ARG A 67 10.99 1.11 -0.10
N LYS A 68 11.77 0.64 -1.07
CA LYS A 68 12.30 -0.74 -1.09
C LYS A 68 13.27 -0.87 0.08
N SER A 69 13.20 -1.99 0.80
CA SER A 69 14.20 -2.30 1.81
C SER A 69 15.55 -2.53 1.13
N ALA A 70 16.60 -1.88 1.64
CA ALA A 70 17.96 -2.15 1.18
C ALA A 70 18.28 -3.63 1.48
N SER A 71 18.53 -4.42 0.44
CA SER A 71 19.00 -5.79 0.63
C SER A 71 20.51 -5.75 0.88
N PRO A 72 21.01 -6.33 1.99
CA PRO A 72 22.45 -6.46 2.21
C PRO A 72 23.16 -7.23 1.09
N ARG A 73 22.41 -8.10 0.37
CA ARG A 73 22.91 -8.89 -0.76
C ARG A 73 22.97 -8.12 -2.08
N ASN A 74 22.33 -6.96 -2.17
CA ASN A 74 22.39 -6.10 -3.35
C ASN A 74 22.43 -4.62 -2.92
N PRO A 75 23.61 -4.10 -2.53
CA PRO A 75 23.78 -2.73 -2.07
C PRO A 75 23.48 -1.67 -3.14
N TYR A 76 23.41 -2.07 -4.42
CA TYR A 76 23.06 -1.21 -5.54
C TYR A 76 21.56 -1.29 -5.92
N LYS A 77 20.73 -2.03 -5.16
CA LYS A 77 19.30 -2.12 -5.43
C LYS A 77 18.68 -0.72 -5.32
N LYS A 78 17.99 -0.29 -6.38
CA LYS A 78 17.21 0.96 -6.37
C LYS A 78 16.25 0.92 -5.18
N LEU A 79 16.28 1.96 -4.34
CA LEU A 79 15.45 2.05 -3.13
C LEU A 79 14.04 2.57 -3.40
N HIS A 80 13.74 2.93 -4.64
CA HIS A 80 12.44 3.45 -5.08
C HIS A 80 11.80 2.47 -6.06
N TYR A 81 10.49 2.30 -5.93
CA TYR A 81 9.67 1.59 -6.90
C TYR A 81 9.50 2.46 -8.16
N THR A 82 9.57 1.84 -9.34
CA THR A 82 9.13 2.45 -10.60
C THR A 82 7.63 2.22 -10.81
N LYS A 83 7.04 2.90 -11.81
CA LYS A 83 5.65 2.67 -12.21
C LYS A 83 5.39 1.24 -12.67
N ASP A 84 6.43 0.54 -13.13
CA ASP A 84 6.34 -0.84 -13.62
C ASP A 84 6.52 -1.88 -12.51
N ASP A 85 6.94 -1.49 -11.31
CA ASP A 85 7.17 -2.42 -10.21
C ASP A 85 5.88 -2.72 -9.43
N VAL A 86 5.08 -1.68 -9.16
CA VAL A 86 3.92 -1.73 -8.27
C VAL A 86 2.86 -0.77 -8.78
N ASP A 87 1.60 -1.22 -8.79
CA ASP A 87 0.44 -0.40 -9.17
C ASP A 87 -0.20 0.25 -7.93
N ILE A 88 -0.33 -0.50 -6.84
CA ILE A 88 -0.96 -0.05 -5.60
C ILE A 88 -0.10 -0.44 -4.39
N PHE A 89 0.04 0.47 -3.42
CA PHE A 89 0.55 0.16 -2.08
C PHE A 89 -0.62 -0.11 -1.14
N ALA A 90 -0.69 -1.31 -0.57
CA ALA A 90 -1.62 -1.65 0.49
C ALA A 90 -0.97 -1.41 1.85
N ILE A 91 -1.41 -0.35 2.55
CA ILE A 91 -0.88 0.06 3.84
C ILE A 91 -1.79 -0.46 4.95
N THR A 92 -1.26 -1.37 5.76
CA THR A 92 -2.00 -1.96 6.87
C THR A 92 -1.83 -1.18 8.16
N ASP A 93 -2.88 -1.11 8.94
CA ASP A 93 -2.85 -0.71 10.35
C ASP A 93 -3.08 -1.95 11.22
N PRO A 94 -2.02 -2.59 11.76
CA PRO A 94 -2.15 -3.84 12.51
C PRO A 94 -3.03 -3.74 13.76
N GLU A 95 -3.11 -2.55 14.38
CA GLU A 95 -3.91 -2.35 15.59
C GLU A 95 -5.41 -2.44 15.31
N THR A 96 -5.87 -1.86 14.20
CA THR A 96 -7.29 -1.88 13.83
C THR A 96 -7.64 -2.88 12.74
N ARG A 97 -6.64 -3.59 12.20
CA ARG A 97 -6.78 -4.55 11.10
C ARG A 97 -7.48 -3.94 9.88
N ARG A 98 -7.14 -2.70 9.56
CA ARG A 98 -7.67 -2.00 8.38
C ARG A 98 -6.58 -1.83 7.33
N VAL A 99 -7.01 -1.70 6.08
CA VAL A 99 -6.13 -1.54 4.92
C VAL A 99 -6.47 -0.23 4.19
N ALA A 100 -5.43 0.52 3.82
CA ALA A 100 -5.54 1.67 2.92
C ALA A 100 -4.80 1.36 1.62
N TYR A 101 -5.48 1.48 0.48
CA TYR A 101 -4.98 1.27 -0.86
C TYR A 101 -4.57 2.59 -1.49
N TYR A 102 -3.27 2.74 -1.74
CA TYR A 102 -2.69 3.98 -2.23
C TYR A 102 -2.10 3.80 -3.63
N PRO A 103 -2.53 4.58 -4.65
CA PRO A 103 -1.98 4.46 -6.00
C PRO A 103 -0.48 4.76 -6.07
N ALA A 104 0.27 3.91 -6.77
CA ALA A 104 1.66 4.19 -7.05
C ALA A 104 1.81 5.46 -7.91
N GLY A 105 2.87 6.22 -7.68
CA GLY A 105 3.18 7.45 -8.42
C GLY A 105 2.72 8.76 -7.77
N GLU A 106 1.87 8.74 -6.73
CA GLU A 106 1.51 9.98 -6.02
C GLU A 106 2.57 10.48 -5.03
N VAL A 107 3.35 9.56 -4.43
CA VAL A 107 4.44 9.89 -3.52
C VAL A 107 5.64 8.97 -3.72
N SER A 108 6.83 9.46 -3.39
CA SER A 108 8.10 8.76 -3.67
C SER A 108 8.78 8.13 -2.43
N ARG A 109 8.30 8.43 -1.21
CA ARG A 109 9.02 8.04 0.02
C ARG A 109 8.15 7.64 1.20
N GLU A 110 7.23 8.50 1.64
CA GLU A 110 6.45 8.28 2.85
C GLU A 110 5.00 8.68 2.61
N ILE A 111 4.07 7.86 3.11
CA ILE A 111 2.64 8.17 3.14
C ILE A 111 2.25 8.42 4.59
N THR A 112 1.53 9.52 4.83
CA THR A 112 0.91 9.82 6.11
C THR A 112 -0.59 9.85 5.94
N PHE A 113 -1.29 9.04 6.73
CA PHE A 113 -2.75 9.05 6.86
C PHE A 113 -3.15 9.62 8.22
N ARG A 114 -4.31 10.26 8.25
CA ARG A 114 -5.01 10.62 9.49
C ARG A 114 -6.28 9.80 9.65
N PHE A 115 -6.61 9.43 10.87
CA PHE A 115 -7.90 8.80 11.17
C PHE A 115 -9.03 9.81 11.34
N GLU A 116 -8.70 11.08 11.62
CA GLU A 116 -9.65 12.16 11.82
C GLU A 116 -9.20 13.44 11.11
N LYS A 117 -10.16 14.22 10.60
CA LYS A 117 -9.89 15.56 10.04
C LYS A 117 -9.36 16.47 11.14
N ARG A 118 -8.28 17.19 10.84
CA ARG A 118 -7.84 18.29 11.71
C ARG A 118 -8.39 19.61 11.18
N LYS A 119 -8.75 20.53 12.08
CA LYS A 119 -8.93 21.95 11.70
C LYS A 119 -7.55 22.53 11.38
N CYS A 120 -7.11 22.43 10.14
CA CYS A 120 -5.86 23.01 9.67
C CYS A 120 -6.12 24.42 9.10
N ARG A 121 -5.32 25.41 9.54
CA ARG A 121 -5.35 26.78 8.98
C ARG A 121 -4.62 26.90 7.63
N ASN A 122 -3.82 25.90 7.25
CA ASN A 122 -2.75 26.06 6.26
C ASN A 122 -3.03 25.39 4.90
N GLY A 123 -4.25 24.91 4.63
CA GLY A 123 -4.68 24.45 3.30
C GLY A 123 -4.01 23.20 2.72
N TYR A 124 -3.06 22.56 3.42
CA TYR A 124 -2.48 21.29 2.97
C TYR A 124 -3.54 20.18 2.93
N ALA A 125 -3.64 19.48 1.80
CA ALA A 125 -4.54 18.34 1.64
C ALA A 125 -4.13 17.21 2.59
N GLU A 126 -5.01 16.89 3.54
CA GLU A 126 -4.86 15.74 4.43
C GLU A 126 -5.37 14.48 3.72
N ARG A 127 -4.71 13.34 3.95
CA ARG A 127 -5.19 12.03 3.50
C ARG A 127 -5.89 11.35 4.67
N LEU A 128 -7.21 11.26 4.63
CA LEU A 128 -7.93 10.49 5.65
C LEU A 128 -7.83 9.02 5.30
N PHE A 129 -7.51 8.18 6.28
CA PHE A 129 -7.36 6.75 6.08
C PHE A 129 -8.60 6.13 5.40
N ASN A 130 -9.79 6.55 5.84
CA ASN A 130 -11.07 6.04 5.32
C ASN A 130 -11.33 6.38 3.85
N ASP A 131 -10.65 7.38 3.28
CA ASP A 131 -10.81 7.73 1.86
C ASP A 131 -10.06 6.75 0.95
N PHE A 132 -9.26 5.83 1.52
CA PHE A 132 -8.41 4.90 0.80
C PHE A 132 -8.75 3.43 1.10
N THR A 133 -9.89 3.13 1.74
CA THR A 133 -10.23 1.74 2.10
C THR A 133 -10.83 0.93 0.95
N ASP A 134 -11.17 1.55 -0.18
CA ASP A 134 -11.75 0.90 -1.36
C ASP A 134 -10.69 0.73 -2.46
N ILE A 135 -10.40 -0.52 -2.84
CA ILE A 135 -9.43 -0.83 -3.89
C ILE A 135 -9.87 -0.34 -5.28
N LYS A 136 -11.18 -0.34 -5.58
CA LYS A 136 -11.69 0.12 -6.88
C LYS A 136 -11.49 1.62 -7.03
N ALA A 137 -11.76 2.38 -5.98
CA ALA A 137 -11.48 3.82 -5.94
C ALA A 137 -9.99 4.12 -6.13
N ALA A 138 -9.09 3.32 -5.54
CA ALA A 138 -7.66 3.46 -5.75
C ALA A 138 -7.25 3.21 -7.22
N ILE A 139 -7.86 2.22 -7.88
CA ILE A 139 -7.58 1.90 -9.29
C ILE A 139 -8.10 2.98 -10.25
N GLU A 140 -9.30 3.51 -10.01
CA GLU A 140 -9.81 4.65 -10.78
C GLU A 140 -8.85 5.84 -10.73
N LYS A 141 -8.31 6.10 -9.53
CA LYS A 141 -7.32 7.14 -9.33
C LYS A 141 -5.99 6.81 -10.02
N LEU A 142 -5.54 5.56 -10.00
CA LEU A 142 -4.33 5.12 -10.72
C LEU A 142 -4.45 5.41 -12.22
N PHE A 143 -5.57 5.07 -12.85
CA PHE A 143 -5.80 5.38 -14.27
C PHE A 143 -5.81 6.89 -14.53
N SER A 144 -6.37 7.69 -13.62
CA SER A 144 -6.33 9.15 -13.75
C SER A 144 -4.91 9.72 -13.79
N LEU A 145 -3.98 9.12 -13.03
CA LEU A 145 -2.58 9.54 -12.97
C LEU A 145 -1.79 9.13 -14.22
N GLN A 146 -2.08 7.95 -14.78
CA GLN A 146 -1.43 7.44 -15.98
C GLN A 146 -1.86 8.20 -17.24
N ARG A 147 -3.10 8.72 -17.30
CA ARG A 147 -3.58 9.53 -18.44
C ARG A 147 -2.93 10.91 -18.57
N ILE A 148 -2.29 11.40 -17.50
CA ILE A 148 -1.68 12.73 -17.44
C ILE A 148 -0.16 12.67 -17.70
N SER A 149 0.44 11.48 -17.69
CA SER A 149 1.89 11.27 -17.86
C SER A 149 2.27 10.73 -19.22
#